data_AF-A0A225DV47-F1
#
_entry.id   AF-A0A225DV47-F1
#
_cell.length_a   1.000
_cell.length_b   1.000
_cell.length_c   1.000
_cell.angle_alpha   90.00
_cell.angle_beta   90.00
_cell.angle_gamma   90.00
#
_symmetry.space_group_name_H-M   'P 1'
#
loop_
_entity.id
_entity.type
_entity.pdbx_description
1 polymer ?
#
loop_
_entity_poly.entity_id
_entity_poly.type
_entity_poly.pdbx_seq_one_letter_code
_entity_poly.pdbx_strand_id
1 'polypeptide(L)'
;MVRRLKQEFVYVSITGHHLVTLLANYLESGERTEPLKLKMLLLSPDDHEAWEFVYRLRDGQAPSVEDREIYMGEDRALQKKSLWLLKRLMSRIPTFSCEVWYYSSLPLSWTCWIDRERFIVGHLAADRTSSRNLPVHVIVKDDSQTTALYEYYESQMLRLIGNGRREL
;
A
#
# COMPACT_ATOMS: atom_id res chain seq x y z
N MET A 1 8.15 -9.78 13.26
CA MET A 1 9.15 -10.19 12.25
C MET A 1 9.47 -9.03 11.30
N VAL A 2 10.11 -7.94 11.79
CA VAL A 2 10.42 -6.73 10.98
C VAL A 2 11.95 -6.55 10.78
N ARG A 3 12.76 -7.47 11.32
CA ARG A 3 14.24 -7.39 11.36
C ARG A 3 14.98 -7.48 10.00
N ARG A 4 14.29 -7.46 8.84
CA ARG A 4 14.93 -7.68 7.52
C ARG A 4 14.38 -6.81 6.39
N LEU A 5 14.16 -5.51 6.61
CA LEU A 5 13.91 -4.56 5.51
C LEU A 5 15.26 -4.07 4.95
N LYS A 6 15.66 -4.62 3.80
CA LYS A 6 17.05 -4.63 3.31
C LYS A 6 17.57 -3.31 2.71
N GLN A 7 16.73 -2.35 2.30
CA GLN A 7 17.10 -0.93 2.02
C GLN A 7 16.03 -0.17 1.23
N GLU A 8 15.34 -0.82 0.28
CA GLU A 8 14.29 -0.22 -0.56
C GLU A 8 13.01 -1.05 -0.49
N PHE A 9 11.88 -0.36 -0.37
CA PHE A 9 10.58 -0.96 -0.10
C PHE A 9 9.51 -0.31 -1.01
N VAL A 10 8.69 -1.10 -1.70
CA VAL A 10 7.53 -0.58 -2.45
C VAL A 10 6.25 -1.09 -1.82
N TYR A 11 5.30 -0.21 -1.57
CA TYR A 11 4.05 -0.54 -0.90
C TYR A 11 2.85 0.02 -1.64
N VAL A 12 1.93 -0.86 -2.02
CA VAL A 12 0.64 -0.47 -2.62
C VAL A 12 -0.45 -0.63 -1.60
N SER A 13 -1.30 0.38 -1.46
CA SER A 13 -2.48 0.31 -0.59
C SER A 13 -3.53 1.30 -1.06
N ILE A 14 -4.70 1.27 -0.40
CA ILE A 14 -5.76 2.25 -0.59
C ILE A 14 -5.34 3.55 0.11
N THR A 15 -5.21 3.54 1.44
CA THR A 15 -4.89 4.76 2.24
C THR A 15 -3.46 4.82 2.76
N GLY A 16 -2.80 3.66 2.91
CA GLY A 16 -1.47 3.56 3.49
C GLY A 16 -1.37 3.82 5.00
N HIS A 17 -2.48 4.15 5.67
CA HIS A 17 -2.47 4.59 7.06
C HIS A 17 -1.86 3.59 8.05
N HIS A 18 -2.23 2.31 7.91
CA HIS A 18 -1.73 1.24 8.77
C HIS A 18 -0.20 1.09 8.69
N LEU A 19 0.35 1.06 7.46
CA LEU A 19 1.80 0.96 7.27
C LEU A 19 2.50 2.17 7.89
N VAL A 20 2.01 3.39 7.63
CA VAL A 20 2.66 4.61 8.12
C VAL A 20 2.73 4.61 9.65
N THR A 21 1.67 4.16 10.32
CA THR A 21 1.65 4.04 11.78
C THR A 21 2.68 3.03 12.29
N LEU A 22 2.76 1.84 11.68
CA LEU A 22 3.77 0.84 12.04
C LEU A 22 5.19 1.33 11.74
N LEU A 23 5.38 1.99 10.60
CA LEU A 23 6.67 2.52 10.17
C LEU A 23 7.14 3.63 11.09
N ALA A 24 6.24 4.52 11.53
CA ALA A 24 6.57 5.57 12.50
C ALA A 24 7.10 4.96 13.79
N ASN A 25 6.39 3.99 14.38
CA ASN A 25 6.83 3.29 15.59
C ASN A 25 8.19 2.61 15.39
N TYR A 26 8.38 1.95 14.25
CA TYR A 26 9.62 1.25 13.94
C TYR A 26 10.80 2.21 13.76
N LEU A 27 10.63 3.29 13.00
CA LEU A 27 11.68 4.27 12.75
C LEU A 27 12.02 5.09 14.00
N GLU A 28 11.02 5.49 14.77
CA GLU A 28 11.20 6.30 15.99
C GLU A 28 11.83 5.48 17.15
N SER A 29 11.79 4.14 17.10
CA SER A 29 12.47 3.28 18.07
C SER A 29 14.00 3.41 18.05
N GLY A 30 14.59 3.92 16.97
CA GLY A 30 16.03 4.08 16.83
C GLY A 30 16.81 2.76 16.63
N GLU A 31 16.13 1.61 16.53
CA GLU A 31 16.76 0.30 16.35
C GLU A 31 17.43 0.12 14.97
N ARG A 32 17.18 1.03 14.03
CA ARG A 32 17.65 0.92 12.65
C ARG A 32 18.92 1.72 12.43
N THR A 33 19.95 1.03 11.93
CA THR A 33 21.26 1.61 11.58
C THR A 33 21.43 1.84 10.08
N GLU A 34 20.61 1.22 9.23
CA GLU A 34 20.72 1.29 7.77
C GLU A 34 19.71 2.26 7.13
N PRO A 35 20.03 2.89 5.99
CA PRO A 35 19.06 3.67 5.22
C PRO A 35 17.82 2.89 4.81
N LEU A 36 16.69 3.59 4.67
CA LEU A 36 15.43 3.04 4.19
C LEU A 36 14.80 3.96 3.15
N LYS A 37 14.54 3.42 1.96
CA LYS A 37 13.79 4.07 0.89
C LYS A 37 12.43 3.41 0.77
N LEU A 38 11.36 4.18 0.80
CA LEU A 38 9.99 3.70 0.63
C LEU A 38 9.37 4.35 -0.62
N LYS A 39 8.69 3.56 -1.45
CA LYS A 39 7.82 4.03 -2.52
C LYS A 39 6.41 3.59 -2.21
N MET A 40 5.51 4.51 -1.91
CA MET A 40 4.12 4.21 -1.65
C MET A 40 3.29 4.51 -2.87
N LEU A 41 2.48 3.55 -3.29
CA LEU A 41 1.43 3.73 -4.27
C LEU A 41 0.08 3.70 -3.55
N LEU A 42 -0.62 4.83 -3.57
CA LEU A 42 -1.91 4.99 -2.90
C LEU A 42 -3.03 5.16 -3.91
N LEU A 43 -4.25 4.76 -3.54
CA LEU A 43 -5.40 5.08 -4.37
C LEU A 43 -5.55 6.59 -4.43
N SER A 44 -5.71 7.14 -5.63
CA SER A 44 -5.92 8.57 -5.81
C SER A 44 -7.10 9.05 -4.96
N PRO A 45 -6.94 10.11 -4.15
CA PRO A 45 -8.03 10.65 -3.33
C PRO A 45 -9.21 11.18 -4.18
N ASP A 46 -8.99 11.43 -5.46
CA ASP A 46 -9.97 12.06 -6.36
C ASP A 46 -10.60 11.06 -7.35
N ASP A 47 -10.23 9.78 -7.31
CA ASP A 47 -10.78 8.75 -8.19
C ASP A 47 -12.09 8.17 -7.63
N HIS A 48 -13.19 8.87 -7.90
CA HIS A 48 -14.52 8.52 -7.42
C HIS A 48 -14.96 7.09 -7.80
N GLU A 49 -14.63 6.62 -9.00
CA GLU A 49 -15.04 5.29 -9.48
C GLU A 49 -14.31 4.18 -8.73
N ALA A 50 -13.01 4.35 -8.49
CA ALA A 50 -12.23 3.40 -7.72
C ALA A 50 -12.66 3.36 -6.25
N TRP A 51 -12.97 4.50 -5.64
CA TRP A 51 -13.51 4.56 -4.27
C TRP A 51 -14.88 3.90 -4.16
N GLU A 52 -15.80 4.18 -5.09
CA GLU A 52 -17.10 3.52 -5.11
C GLU A 52 -16.97 2.00 -5.19
N PHE A 53 -16.05 1.50 -6.03
CA PHE A 53 -15.77 0.08 -6.10
C PHE A 53 -15.27 -0.49 -4.76
N VAL A 54 -14.33 0.19 -4.10
CA VAL A 54 -13.83 -0.22 -2.77
C VAL A 54 -14.96 -0.32 -1.75
N TYR A 55 -15.84 0.69 -1.69
CA TYR A 55 -16.98 0.67 -0.75
C TYR A 55 -17.99 -0.41 -1.10
N ARG A 56 -18.22 -0.67 -2.39
CA ARG A 56 -19.06 -1.78 -2.85
C ARG A 56 -18.52 -3.14 -2.41
N LEU A 57 -17.20 -3.32 -2.41
CA LEU A 57 -16.58 -4.54 -1.89
C LEU A 57 -16.79 -4.67 -0.37
N ARG A 58 -16.62 -3.57 0.39
CA ARG A 58 -16.78 -3.53 1.85
C ARG A 58 -18.21 -3.84 2.28
N ASP A 59 -19.19 -3.20 1.65
CA ASP A 59 -20.59 -3.19 2.11
C ASP A 59 -21.47 -4.18 1.33
N GLY A 60 -20.94 -4.82 0.29
CA GLY A 60 -21.65 -5.78 -0.57
C GLY A 60 -22.66 -5.15 -1.53
N GLN A 61 -22.86 -3.83 -1.45
CA GLN A 61 -23.77 -3.05 -2.28
C GLN A 61 -23.16 -1.68 -2.59
N ALA A 62 -23.64 -1.02 -3.66
CA ALA A 62 -23.17 0.32 -3.98
C ALA A 62 -23.58 1.30 -2.87
N PRO A 63 -22.67 2.16 -2.38
CA PRO A 63 -23.00 3.18 -1.39
C PRO A 63 -23.98 4.21 -2.00
N SER A 64 -24.78 4.85 -1.15
CA SER A 64 -25.53 6.03 -1.56
C SER A 64 -24.56 7.18 -1.90
N VAL A 65 -25.05 8.21 -2.60
CA VAL A 65 -24.21 9.39 -2.91
C VAL A 65 -23.74 10.08 -1.64
N GLU A 66 -24.62 10.21 -0.64
CA GLU A 66 -24.29 10.82 0.66
C GLU A 66 -23.24 10.00 1.42
N ASP A 67 -23.43 8.69 1.52
CA ASP A 67 -22.48 7.78 2.17
C ASP A 67 -21.11 7.80 1.48
N ARG A 68 -21.10 7.83 0.14
CA ARG A 68 -19.86 7.89 -0.65
C ARG A 68 -19.06 9.14 -0.32
N GLU A 69 -19.69 10.31 -0.27
CA GLU A 69 -18.99 11.56 0.05
C GLU A 69 -18.46 11.55 1.50
N ILE A 70 -19.21 10.97 2.44
CA ILE A 70 -18.76 10.80 3.83
C ILE A 70 -17.51 9.90 3.88
N TYR A 71 -17.59 8.70 3.30
CA TYR A 71 -16.47 7.74 3.33
C TYR A 71 -15.23 8.30 2.63
N MET A 72 -15.39 8.92 1.46
CA MET A 72 -14.28 9.57 0.76
C MET A 72 -13.68 10.70 1.59
N GLY A 73 -14.50 11.50 2.29
CA GLY A 73 -14.02 12.53 3.19
C GLY A 73 -13.15 11.98 4.32
N GLU A 74 -13.60 10.91 4.96
CA GLU A 74 -12.86 10.22 6.03
C GLU A 74 -11.53 9.63 5.53
N ASP A 75 -11.56 8.90 4.41
CA ASP A 75 -10.38 8.27 3.84
C ASP A 75 -9.35 9.29 3.30
N ARG A 76 -9.82 10.40 2.73
CA ARG A 76 -8.97 11.55 2.36
C ARG A 76 -8.29 12.15 3.58
N ALA A 77 -9.02 12.32 4.69
CA ALA A 77 -8.45 12.83 5.94
C ALA A 77 -7.38 11.88 6.51
N LEU A 78 -7.63 10.56 6.45
CA LEU A 78 -6.66 9.53 6.86
C LEU A 78 -5.42 9.51 5.99
N GLN A 79 -5.56 9.58 4.66
CA GLN A 79 -4.43 9.70 3.73
C GLN A 79 -3.62 10.96 4.06
N LYS A 80 -4.27 12.13 4.17
CA LYS A 80 -3.59 13.40 4.49
C LYS A 80 -2.81 13.34 5.80
N LYS A 81 -3.39 12.75 6.86
CA LYS A 81 -2.71 12.53 8.14
C LYS A 81 -1.47 11.65 7.98
N SER A 82 -1.59 10.60 7.19
CA SER A 82 -0.49 9.65 6.93
C SER A 82 0.65 10.31 6.16
N LEU A 83 0.33 11.10 5.12
CA LEU A 83 1.32 11.88 4.36
C LEU A 83 2.03 12.93 5.22
N TRP A 84 1.30 13.60 6.11
CA TRP A 84 1.90 14.54 7.05
C TRP A 84 2.90 13.86 7.99
N LEU A 85 2.54 12.67 8.52
CA LEU A 85 3.43 11.88 9.36
C LEU A 85 4.68 11.41 8.59
N LEU A 86 4.55 10.96 7.34
CA LEU A 86 5.69 10.60 6.49
C LEU A 86 6.63 11.78 6.27
N LYS A 87 6.10 12.95 5.94
CA LYS A 87 6.91 14.19 5.79
C LYS A 87 7.68 14.51 7.07
N ARG A 88 7.03 14.37 8.23
CA ARG A 88 7.67 14.58 9.53
C ARG A 88 8.78 13.56 9.80
N LEU A 89 8.59 12.30 9.42
CA LEU A 89 9.60 11.26 9.59
C LEU A 89 10.82 11.53 8.69
N MET A 90 10.61 11.86 7.42
CA MET A 90 11.70 12.19 6.49
C MET A 90 12.52 13.41 6.93
N SER A 91 11.88 14.42 7.53
CA SER A 91 12.61 15.60 8.02
C SER A 91 13.42 15.34 9.29
N ARG A 92 13.00 14.38 10.12
CA ARG A 92 13.66 14.04 11.38
C ARG A 92 14.72 12.93 11.25
N ILE A 93 14.58 12.06 10.25
CA ILE A 93 15.39 10.85 10.10
C ILE A 93 16.07 10.92 8.72
N PRO A 94 17.32 11.44 8.63
CA PRO A 94 17.99 11.69 7.35
C PRO A 94 18.23 10.42 6.51
N THR A 95 18.26 9.25 7.16
CA THR A 95 18.44 7.95 6.52
C THR A 95 17.15 7.37 5.97
N PHE A 96 16.01 8.04 6.15
CA PHE A 96 14.71 7.63 5.63
C PHE A 96 14.25 8.55 4.51
N SER A 97 13.89 7.97 3.35
CA SER A 97 13.24 8.69 2.26
C SER A 97 11.97 7.97 1.83
N CYS A 98 10.95 8.73 1.43
CA CYS A 98 9.68 8.20 0.96
C CYS A 98 9.24 8.96 -0.30
N GLU A 99 8.77 8.24 -1.30
CA GLU A 99 8.08 8.81 -2.48
C GLU A 99 6.63 8.33 -2.47
N VAL A 100 5.67 9.21 -2.75
CA VAL A 100 4.24 8.85 -2.80
C VAL A 100 3.68 9.10 -4.19
N TRP A 101 3.12 8.05 -4.76
CA TRP A 101 2.60 8.02 -6.11
C TRP A 101 1.13 7.63 -6.01
N TYR A 102 0.29 8.19 -6.88
CA TYR A 102 -1.11 7.82 -6.94
C TYR A 102 -1.40 7.01 -8.18
N TYR A 103 -2.23 5.99 -8.01
CA TYR A 103 -2.85 5.29 -9.13
C TYR A 103 -4.32 5.64 -9.20
N SER A 104 -4.81 5.67 -10.44
CA SER A 104 -6.22 5.71 -10.79
C SER A 104 -6.52 4.39 -11.48
N SER A 105 -7.62 3.73 -11.13
CA SER A 105 -8.00 2.33 -11.48
C SER A 105 -7.57 1.21 -10.52
N LEU A 106 -8.33 0.12 -10.59
CA LEU A 106 -8.51 -0.91 -9.56
C LEU A 106 -7.22 -1.57 -9.04
N PRO A 107 -6.90 -1.41 -7.75
CA PRO A 107 -5.91 -2.24 -7.08
C PRO A 107 -6.66 -3.50 -6.58
N LEU A 108 -6.71 -4.56 -7.37
CA LEU A 108 -7.26 -5.84 -6.89
C LEU A 108 -6.44 -6.45 -5.72
N SER A 109 -5.35 -5.79 -5.31
CA SER A 109 -4.48 -6.19 -4.21
C SER A 109 -3.76 -5.00 -3.55
N TRP A 110 -3.40 -5.15 -2.27
CA TRP A 110 -2.25 -4.45 -1.69
C TRP A 110 -1.02 -5.35 -1.83
N THR A 111 0.09 -4.78 -2.30
CA THR A 111 1.34 -5.51 -2.57
C THR A 111 2.50 -4.81 -1.87
N CYS A 112 3.30 -5.58 -1.16
CA CYS A 112 4.41 -5.13 -0.35
C CYS A 112 5.69 -5.80 -0.90
N TRP A 113 6.55 -5.03 -1.56
CA TRP A 113 7.80 -5.49 -2.15
C TRP A 113 8.94 -5.26 -1.16
N ILE A 114 9.36 -6.34 -0.48
CA ILE A 114 10.26 -6.23 0.68
C ILE A 114 11.72 -6.11 0.26
N ASP A 115 12.14 -6.81 -0.80
CA ASP A 115 13.57 -6.91 -1.17
C ASP A 115 13.89 -7.42 -2.60
N ARG A 116 13.13 -7.07 -3.64
CA ARG A 116 13.36 -7.56 -5.04
C ARG A 116 13.27 -9.09 -5.24
N GLU A 117 13.06 -9.84 -4.16
CA GLU A 117 12.95 -11.30 -4.15
C GLU A 117 11.59 -11.77 -3.64
N ARG A 118 10.87 -10.92 -2.88
CA ARG A 118 9.63 -11.31 -2.18
C ARG A 118 8.55 -10.24 -2.26
N PHE A 119 7.33 -10.68 -2.57
CA PHE A 119 6.10 -9.90 -2.41
C PHE A 119 5.27 -10.45 -1.26
N ILE A 120 4.59 -9.55 -0.55
CA ILE A 120 3.42 -9.89 0.25
C ILE A 120 2.21 -9.30 -0.48
N VAL A 121 1.29 -10.16 -0.91
CA VAL A 121 0.07 -9.75 -1.60
C VAL A 121 -1.14 -10.07 -0.73
N GLY A 122 -2.03 -9.11 -0.56
CA GLY A 122 -3.37 -9.33 -0.03
C GLY A 122 -4.42 -8.82 -1.00
N HIS A 123 -5.38 -9.68 -1.34
CA HIS A 123 -6.47 -9.34 -2.26
C HIS A 123 -7.67 -8.75 -1.53
N LEU A 124 -8.16 -7.59 -1.98
CA LEU A 124 -9.41 -7.02 -1.48
C LEU A 124 -10.64 -7.84 -1.94
N ALA A 125 -10.56 -8.54 -3.07
CA ALA A 125 -11.63 -9.38 -3.59
C ALA A 125 -11.76 -10.76 -2.90
N ALA A 126 -10.79 -11.16 -2.06
CA ALA A 126 -10.81 -12.45 -1.36
C ALA A 126 -11.71 -12.47 -0.10
N ASP A 127 -12.34 -11.34 0.22
CA ASP A 127 -13.24 -11.17 1.39
C ASP A 127 -14.50 -12.06 1.31
N ARG A 128 -14.84 -12.60 0.13
CA ARG A 128 -16.01 -13.48 -0.04
C ARG A 128 -15.77 -14.95 0.34
N THR A 129 -14.55 -15.36 0.72
CA THR A 129 -14.25 -16.80 0.96
C THR A 129 -13.82 -17.20 2.36
N SER A 130 -13.46 -16.32 3.30
CA SER A 130 -13.45 -16.68 4.74
C SER A 130 -13.10 -15.51 5.66
N SER A 131 -14.03 -15.16 6.55
CA SER A 131 -13.95 -14.10 7.57
C SER A 131 -13.07 -14.43 8.80
N ARG A 132 -12.04 -15.29 8.67
CA ARG A 132 -11.11 -15.59 9.79
C ARG A 132 -9.63 -15.82 9.44
N ASN A 133 -9.23 -15.81 8.17
CA ASN A 133 -7.83 -15.94 7.76
C ASN A 133 -7.62 -15.15 6.47
N LEU A 134 -6.97 -14.00 6.53
CA LEU A 134 -6.50 -13.33 5.31
C LEU A 134 -5.46 -14.24 4.65
N PRO A 135 -5.60 -14.66 3.38
CA PRO A 135 -4.53 -15.35 2.69
C PRO A 135 -3.47 -14.31 2.31
N VAL A 136 -2.63 -13.99 3.29
CA VAL A 136 -1.39 -13.26 3.07
C VAL A 136 -0.47 -14.23 2.33
N HIS A 137 -0.40 -14.12 1.01
CA HIS A 137 0.53 -14.94 0.23
C HIS A 137 1.88 -14.22 0.19
N VAL A 138 2.88 -14.83 0.84
CA VAL A 138 4.28 -14.48 0.57
C VAL A 138 4.64 -15.17 -0.75
N ILE A 139 4.82 -14.36 -1.79
CA ILE A 139 5.22 -14.83 -3.12
C ILE A 139 6.72 -14.62 -3.23
N VAL A 140 7.45 -15.67 -3.57
CA VAL A 140 8.92 -15.66 -3.65
C VAL A 140 9.32 -15.84 -5.10
N LYS A 141 10.20 -14.97 -5.61
CA LYS A 141 10.63 -14.97 -7.01
C LYS A 141 11.12 -16.33 -7.49
N ASP A 142 11.95 -16.97 -6.67
CA ASP A 142 12.63 -18.22 -7.01
C ASP A 142 11.83 -19.48 -6.60
N ASP A 143 10.62 -19.32 -6.07
CA ASP A 143 9.74 -20.45 -5.78
C ASP A 143 8.92 -20.81 -7.02
N SER A 144 9.27 -21.94 -7.64
CA SER A 144 8.61 -22.48 -8.84
C SER A 144 7.07 -22.56 -8.78
N GLN A 145 6.48 -22.65 -7.59
CA GLN A 145 5.02 -22.69 -7.42
C GLN A 145 4.38 -21.29 -7.51
N THR A 146 5.15 -20.24 -7.29
CA THR A 146 4.66 -18.86 -7.19
C THR A 146 5.35 -17.88 -8.15
N THR A 147 6.37 -18.31 -8.90
CA THR A 147 7.12 -17.48 -9.87
C THR A 147 6.20 -16.80 -10.91
N ALA A 148 5.22 -17.50 -11.48
CA ALA A 148 4.32 -16.88 -12.45
C ALA A 148 3.44 -15.77 -11.83
N LEU A 149 3.02 -15.94 -10.57
CA LEU A 149 2.32 -14.90 -9.82
C LEU A 149 3.26 -13.74 -9.47
N TYR A 150 4.51 -14.05 -9.10
CA TYR A 150 5.54 -13.04 -8.86
C TYR A 150 5.73 -12.15 -10.10
N GLU A 151 5.95 -12.74 -11.27
CA GLU A 151 6.14 -12.03 -12.54
C GLU A 151 4.92 -11.18 -12.91
N TYR A 152 3.71 -11.72 -12.69
CA TYR A 152 2.48 -10.97 -12.90
C TYR A 152 2.42 -9.73 -12.01
N TYR A 153 2.57 -9.88 -10.69
CA TYR A 153 2.53 -8.74 -9.77
C TYR A 153 3.66 -7.76 -10.00
N GLU A 154 4.88 -8.22 -10.28
CA GLU A 154 6.00 -7.37 -10.64
C GLU A 154 5.67 -6.52 -11.88
N SER A 155 5.08 -7.12 -12.91
CA SER A 155 4.67 -6.39 -14.11
C SER A 155 3.59 -5.33 -13.84
N GLN A 156 2.60 -5.64 -12.99
CA GLN A 156 1.56 -4.67 -12.60
C GLN A 156 2.14 -3.55 -11.76
N MET A 157 3.02 -3.87 -10.80
CA MET A 157 3.73 -2.91 -9.97
C MET A 157 4.56 -1.95 -10.82
N LEU A 158 5.34 -2.49 -11.77
CA LEU A 158 6.16 -1.68 -12.67
C LEU A 158 5.30 -0.79 -13.58
N ARG A 159 4.13 -1.26 -14.03
CA ARG A 159 3.16 -0.45 -14.77
C ARG A 159 2.56 0.66 -13.92
N LEU A 160 2.14 0.36 -12.69
CA LEU A 160 1.57 1.34 -11.75
C LEU A 160 2.61 2.38 -11.34
N ILE A 161 3.86 1.98 -11.18
CA ILE A 161 4.99 2.89 -11.06
C ILE A 161 5.07 3.72 -12.35
N GLY A 162 5.31 3.13 -13.51
CA GLY A 162 5.47 3.88 -14.78
C GLY A 162 4.33 4.86 -15.12
N ASN A 163 3.08 4.57 -14.70
CA ASN A 163 1.91 5.40 -14.94
C ASN A 163 1.56 6.32 -13.75
N GLY A 164 2.19 6.14 -12.59
CA GLY A 164 1.88 6.88 -11.38
C GLY A 164 2.31 8.33 -11.50
N ARG A 165 1.45 9.26 -11.05
CA ARG A 165 1.84 10.66 -10.88
C ARG A 165 2.50 10.82 -9.52
N ARG A 166 3.73 11.34 -9.53
CA ARG A 166 4.49 11.61 -8.30
C ARG A 166 3.93 12.86 -7.62
N GLU A 167 3.62 12.73 -6.34
CA GLU A 167 3.43 13.89 -5.47
C GLU A 167 4.33 13.75 -4.24
N LEU A 168 5.20 14.76 -4.08
CA LEU A 168 6.16 14.95 -2.99
C LEU A 168 7.40 14.04 -3.05
#